data_AF-A0A972ABL9-F1
#
_entry.id   AF-A0A972ABL9-F1
#
_cell.length_a   1.000
_cell.length_b   1.000
_cell.length_c   1.000
_cell.angle_alpha   90.00
_cell.angle_beta   90.00
_cell.angle_gamma   90.00
#
_symmetry.space_group_name_H-M   'P 1'
#
loop_
_entity.id
_entity.type
_entity.pdbx_description
1 polymer ?
#
loop_
_entity_poly.entity_id
_entity_poly.type
_entity_poly.pdbx_seq_one_letter_code
_entity_poly.pdbx_strand_id
1 'polypeptide(L)' 'MIFMDLDKIYREQNIPNKYTLTLVVAARARQLSERMGPLPGYDEKFITKAVEDVANGCVEYKFVDKVRKQVNEPVEEE' A
#
# COMPACT_ATOMS: atom_id res chain seq x y z
N MET A 1 15.63 -2.57 14.49
CA MET A 1 14.62 -3.53 13.97
C MET A 1 13.40 -3.44 14.86
N ILE A 2 12.25 -3.05 14.31
CA ILE A 2 11.02 -2.87 15.09
C ILE A 2 10.31 -4.21 15.14
N PHE A 3 10.06 -4.72 16.33
CA PHE A 3 9.21 -5.89 16.53
C PHE A 3 7.75 -5.43 16.50
N MET A 4 7.02 -5.84 15.45
CA MET A 4 5.61 -5.52 15.27
C MET A 4 4.82 -6.82 15.18
N ASP A 5 3.74 -6.90 15.94
CA ASP A 5 2.82 -8.03 15.89
C ASP A 5 1.93 -7.91 14.65
N LEU A 6 2.39 -8.49 13.54
CA LEU A 6 1.66 -8.49 12.27
C LEU A 6 0.32 -9.21 12.40
N ASP A 7 0.24 -10.24 13.26
CA ASP A 7 -0.99 -11.00 13.49
C ASP A 7 -2.06 -10.16 14.16
N LYS A 8 -1.66 -9.26 15.06
CA LYS A 8 -2.53 -8.26 15.65
C LYS A 8 -2.98 -7.23 14.62
N ILE A 9 -2.05 -6.67 13.84
CA ILE A 9 -2.32 -5.56 12.90
C ILE A 9 -3.37 -5.94 11.85
N TYR A 10 -3.21 -7.08 11.16
CA TYR A 10 -4.17 -7.41 10.10
C TYR A 10 -5.57 -7.73 10.65
N ARG A 11 -5.67 -8.25 11.88
CA ARG A 11 -6.96 -8.53 12.52
C ARG A 11 -7.69 -7.25 12.91
N GLU A 12 -6.98 -6.31 13.54
CA GLU A 12 -7.57 -5.04 13.98
C GLU A 12 -7.99 -4.15 12.81
N GLN A 13 -7.23 -4.20 11.71
CA GLN A 13 -7.48 -3.38 10.52
C GLN A 13 -8.38 -4.05 9.47
N ASN A 14 -9.04 -5.17 9.82
CA ASN A 14 -9.91 -5.93 8.91
C ASN A 14 -9.22 -6.33 7.58
N ILE A 15 -7.92 -6.61 7.63
CA ILE A 15 -7.15 -7.07 6.48
C ILE A 15 -7.20 -8.61 6.44
N PRO A 16 -7.55 -9.24 5.30
CA PRO A 16 -7.86 -10.67 5.25
C PRO A 16 -6.75 -11.61 5.73
N ASN A 17 -5.49 -11.25 5.50
CA ASN A 17 -4.33 -12.04 5.87
C ASN A 17 -3.03 -11.19 5.79
N LYS A 18 -1.94 -11.75 6.33
CA LYS A 18 -0.61 -11.11 6.33
C LYS A 18 -0.04 -10.80 4.94
N TYR A 19 -0.45 -11.53 3.90
CA TYR A 19 0.01 -11.27 2.53
C TYR A 19 -0.66 -10.01 1.97
N THR A 20 -1.97 -9.86 2.18
CA THR A 20 -2.68 -8.62 1.86
C THR A 20 -2.12 -7.44 2.65
N LEU A 21 -1.81 -7.62 3.93
CA LEU A 21 -1.12 -6.61 4.74
C LEU A 21 0.20 -6.16 4.09
N THR A 22 0.99 -7.11 3.59
CA THR A 22 2.26 -6.83 2.90
C THR A 22 2.05 -5.94 1.68
N LEU A 23 1.01 -6.22 0.88
CA LEU A 23 0.66 -5.40 -0.28
C LEU A 23 0.23 -3.98 0.11
N VAL A 24 -0.57 -3.84 1.18
CA VAL A 24 -1.01 -2.53 1.70
C VAL A 24 0.19 -1.71 2.19
N VAL A 25 1.08 -2.33 2.98
CA VAL A 25 2.30 -1.69 3.49
C VAL A 25 3.21 -1.26 2.35
N ALA A 26 3.43 -2.14 1.35
CA ALA A 26 4.27 -1.82 0.19
C ALA A 26 3.68 -0.66 -0.63
N ALA A 27 2.37 -0.66 -0.88
CA ALA A 27 1.69 0.43 -1.58
C ALA A 27 1.81 1.76 -0.81
N ARG A 28 1.64 1.73 0.51
CA ARG A 28 1.80 2.92 1.36
C ARG A 28 3.23 3.43 1.38
N ALA A 29 4.22 2.55 1.54
CA ALA A 29 5.62 2.92 1.54
C ALA A 29 6.03 3.55 0.20
N ARG A 30 5.51 3.03 -0.91
CA ARG A 30 5.69 3.62 -2.23
C ARG A 30 5.11 5.03 -2.32
N GLN A 31 3.88 5.25 -1.84
CA GLN A 31 3.29 6.60 -1.79
C GLN A 31 4.14 7.58 -0.96
N LEU A 32 4.68 7.13 0.18
CA LEU A 32 5.55 7.94 1.03
C LEU A 32 6.86 8.29 0.32
N SER A 33 7.46 7.31 -0.36
CA SER A 33 8.68 7.51 -1.17
C SER A 33 8.45 8.46 -2.34
N GLU A 34 7.34 8.33 -3.07
CA GLU A 34 7.02 9.16 -4.23
C GLU A 34 6.69 10.60 -3.84
N ARG A 35 6.03 10.82 -2.69
CA ARG A 35 5.70 12.17 -2.21
C ARG A 35 6.89 12.96 -1.69
N MET A 36 7.87 12.28 -1.08
CA MET A 36 8.99 12.94 -0.40
C MET A 36 10.20 13.12 -1.33
N GLY A 37 10.32 12.31 -2.39
CA GLY A 37 11.51 12.33 -3.25
C GLY A 37 12.76 11.80 -2.53
N PRO A 38 13.93 11.73 -3.21
CA PRO A 38 15.17 11.26 -2.62
C PRO A 38 15.75 12.33 -1.66
N LEU A 39 15.20 12.41 -0.44
CA LEU A 39 15.80 13.24 0.62
C LEU A 39 17.05 12.54 1.18
N PRO A 40 18.23 13.19 1.16
CA PRO A 40 19.42 12.63 1.79
C PRO A 40 19.22 12.50 3.30
N GLY A 41 19.42 11.29 3.83
CA GLY A 41 19.30 10.98 5.27
C GLY A 41 17.99 10.29 5.70
N TYR A 42 17.11 9.94 4.76
CA TYR A 42 15.85 9.23 5.04
C TYR A 42 15.90 7.74 4.68
N ASP A 43 17.02 7.08 4.95
CA ASP A 43 17.37 5.78 4.34
C ASP A 43 16.56 4.56 4.81
N GLU A 44 15.79 4.64 5.92
CA GLU A 44 15.18 3.42 6.50
C GLU A 44 13.71 3.56 6.95
N LYS A 45 13.06 4.69 6.68
CA LYS A 45 11.80 5.02 7.40
C LYS A 45 10.51 4.79 6.63
N PHE A 46 10.49 4.59 5.31
CA PHE A 46 9.22 4.48 4.59
C PHE A 46 8.44 3.21 4.91
N ILE A 47 9.12 2.06 5.01
CA ILE A 47 8.48 0.78 5.38
C ILE A 47 7.99 0.84 6.82
N THR A 48 8.86 1.27 7.74
CA THR A 48 8.53 1.49 9.15
C THR A 48 7.32 2.41 9.31
N LYS A 49 7.33 3.57 8.65
CA LYS A 49 6.25 4.54 8.72
C LYS A 49 4.96 4.01 8.08
N ALA A 50 5.07 3.23 7.01
CA ALA A 50 3.92 2.58 6.40
C ALA A 50 3.29 1.54 7.34
N VAL A 51 4.09 0.75 8.05
CA VAL A 51 3.59 -0.20 9.06
C VAL A 51 2.89 0.54 10.19
N GLU A 52 3.47 1.63 10.71
CA GLU A 52 2.84 2.47 11.72
C GLU A 52 1.53 3.10 11.24
N ASP A 53 1.52 3.64 10.01
CA ASP A 53 0.32 4.24 9.42
C ASP A 53 -0.81 3.20 9.29
N VAL A 54 -0.48 1.97 8.88
CA VAL A 54 -1.46 0.87 8.82
C VAL A 54 -1.91 0.46 10.22
N ALA A 55 -1.00 0.28 11.17
CA ALA A 55 -1.32 -0.11 12.54
C ALA A 55 -2.22 0.91 13.25
N ASN A 56 -2.04 2.20 12.98
CA ASN A 56 -2.83 3.29 13.54
C ASN A 56 -4.15 3.55 12.78
N GLY A 57 -4.49 2.75 11.77
CA GLY A 57 -5.70 2.95 10.95
C GLY A 57 -5.66 4.19 10.05
N CYS A 58 -4.48 4.75 9.78
CA CYS A 58 -4.31 5.87 8.85
C CYS A 58 -4.42 5.42 7.37
N VAL A 59 -4.44 4.12 7.12
CA VAL A 59 -4.60 3.50 5.80
C VAL A 59 -5.78 2.54 5.85
N GLU A 60 -6.76 2.77 4.99
CA GLU A 60 -7.93 1.91 4.87
C GLU A 60 -7.72 0.91 3.73
N TYR A 61 -7.92 -0.38 4.02
CA TYR A 61 -7.92 -1.42 2.99
C TYR A 61 -9.32 -1.56 2.37
N LYS A 62 -9.41 -1.36 1.06
CA LYS A 62 -10.63 -1.58 0.27
C LYS A 62 -10.32 -2.44 -0.95
N PHE A 63 -11.16 -3.43 -1.22
CA PHE A 63 -11.16 -4.09 -2.52
C PHE A 63 -11.64 -3.08 -3.56
N VAL A 64 -10.76 -2.74 -4.50
CA VAL A 64 -11.14 -2.02 -5.70
C VAL A 64 -11.42 -3.07 -6.74
N ASP A 65 -12.70 -3.32 -7.02
CA ASP A 65 -13.08 -4.05 -8.22
C ASP A 65 -12.55 -3.24 -9.40
N LYS A 66 -11.48 -3.73 -10.04
CA LYS A 66 -11.00 -3.12 -11.27
C LYS A 66 -12.13 -3.28 -12.29
N VAL A 67 -12.87 -2.20 -12.52
CA VAL A 67 -13.73 -2.08 -13.71
C VAL A 67 -12.83 -2.45 -14.88
N ARG A 68 -13.14 -3.58 -15.53
CA ARG A 68 -12.38 -4.09 -16.67
C ARG A 68 -12.28 -2.93 -17.65
N LYS A 69 -11.06 -2.43 -17.87
CA LYS A 69 -10.78 -1.44 -18.89
C LYS A 69 -11.20 -2.10 -20.21
N GLN A 70 -12.36 -1.72 -20.76
CA GLN A 70 -12.76 -2.17 -22.08
C GLN A 70 -11.68 -1.66 -23.02
N VAL A 71 -10.92 -2.60 -23.57
CA VAL A 71 -9.95 -2.35 -24.62
C VAL A 71 -10.79 -2.11 -25.87
N ASN A 72 -11.18 -0.86 -26.11
CA ASN A 72 -11.66 -0.45 -27.43
C ASN A 72 -10.57 0.42 -28.02
N GLU A 73 -9.93 -0.07 -29.08
CA GLU A 73 -9.41 0.67 -30.25
C GLU A 73 -8.77 -0.33 -31.23
N PRO A 74 -8.71 -0.06 -32.55
CA PRO A 74 -8.98 1.23 -33.21
C PRO A 74 -10.07 1.20 -34.31
N VAL A 75 -10.62 2.38 -34.59
CA VAL A 75 -11.31 2.70 -35.83
C VAL A 75 -10.24 3.00 -36.87
N GLU A 76 -10.12 2.16 -37.89
CA GLU A 76 -9.55 2.54 -39.18
C GLU A 76 -10.71 2.60 -40.17
N GLU A 77 -11.15 3.81 -40.52
CA GLU A 77 -12.02 4.05 -41.69
C GLU A 77 -11.12 4.49 -42.86
N GLU A 78 -11.44 3.93 -44.04
CA GLU A 78 -10.76 4.03 -45.34
C GLU A 78 -10.55 5.45 -45.89
#